data_AF-A0A183H885-F1
#
_entry.id   AF-A0A183H885-F1
#
_cell.length_a   1.000
_cell.length_b   1.000
_cell.length_c   1.000
_cell.angle_alpha   90.00
_cell.angle_beta   90.00
_cell.angle_gamma   90.00
#
_symmetry.space_group_name_H-M   'P 1'
#
loop_
_entity.id
_entity.type
_entity.pdbx_description
1 polymer ?
#
loop_
_entity_poly.entity_id
_entity_poly.type
_entity_poly.pdbx_seq_one_letter_code
_entity_poly.pdbx_strand_id
1 'polypeptide(L)'
;MPAVKGDVMRGLAVFISDIRNCKSKEAELKRINRELANIRSKFKGDKMIDGYQKKKYVCKLLFIFLLGNDIDFGHMEATNLLSSNKYTEKQIVSFIFL
;
A
#
# COMPACT_ATOMS: atom_id res chain seq x y z
N MET A 1 23.48 4.08 15.26
CA MET A 1 22.29 4.82 14.77
C MET A 1 21.06 4.16 15.39
N PRO A 2 20.16 4.89 16.07
CA PRO A 2 19.03 4.27 16.74
C PRO A 2 18.09 3.71 15.68
N ALA A 3 17.71 2.44 15.83
CA ALA A 3 16.74 1.77 14.98
C ALA A 3 15.49 2.64 14.90
N VAL A 4 15.11 3.01 13.67
CA VAL A 4 13.84 3.68 13.40
C VAL A 4 12.75 2.71 13.85
N LYS A 5 12.27 2.88 15.08
CA LYS A 5 10.97 2.39 15.57
C LYS A 5 9.90 3.15 14.78
N GLY A 6 9.86 2.94 13.47
CA GLY A 6 8.71 3.31 12.67
C GLY A 6 7.64 2.33 13.07
N ASP A 7 6.53 2.81 13.64
CA ASP A 7 5.28 2.06 13.68
C ASP A 7 5.04 1.46 12.29
N VAL A 8 5.49 0.22 12.11
CA VAL A 8 5.38 -0.51 10.85
C VAL A 8 3.90 -0.54 10.56
N MET A 9 3.49 0.21 9.53
CA MET A 9 2.11 0.43 9.10
C MET A 9 1.26 -0.82 9.34
N ARG A 10 0.63 -0.95 10.51
CA ARG A 10 0.02 -2.22 10.94
C ARG A 10 -1.04 -2.67 9.93
N GLY A 11 -1.75 -1.71 9.33
CA GLY A 11 -2.72 -1.96 8.28
C GLY A 11 -2.14 -2.41 6.92
N LEU A 12 -0.86 -2.15 6.64
CA LEU A 12 -0.14 -2.72 5.49
C LEU A 12 0.28 -4.15 5.78
N ALA A 13 0.89 -4.40 6.96
CA ALA A 13 1.30 -5.74 7.37
C ALA A 13 0.12 -6.73 7.40
N VAL A 14 -1.03 -6.31 7.96
CA VAL A 14 -2.26 -7.13 7.95
C VAL A 14 -2.73 -7.39 6.52
N PHE A 15 -2.69 -6.39 5.63
CA PHE A 15 -3.10 -6.58 4.24
C PHE A 15 -2.19 -7.58 3.51
N ILE A 16 -0.88 -7.49 3.69
CA ILE A 16 0.09 -8.42 3.12
C ILE A 16 -0.17 -9.84 3.66
N SER A 17 -0.36 -10.00 4.97
CA SER A 17 -0.68 -11.29 5.58
C SER A 17 -2.01 -11.86 5.08
N ASP A 18 -3.05 -11.03 4.91
CA ASP A 18 -4.33 -11.45 4.35
C ASP A 18 -4.16 -12.01 2.93
N ILE A 19 -3.38 -11.33 2.09
CA ILE A 19 -3.10 -11.78 0.72
C ILE A 19 -2.29 -13.07 0.74
N ARG A 20 -1.22 -13.16 1.55
CA ARG A 20 -0.41 -14.38 1.67
C ARG A 20 -1.17 -15.58 2.24
N ASN A 21 -2.23 -15.34 3.01
CA ASN A 21 -3.11 -16.39 3.55
C ASN A 21 -4.20 -16.83 2.57
N CYS A 22 -4.38 -16.13 1.44
CA CYS A 22 -5.34 -16.55 0.43
C CYS A 22 -4.86 -17.85 -0.23
N LYS A 23 -5.77 -18.83 -0.36
CA LYS A 23 -5.46 -20.15 -0.93
C LYS A 23 -5.70 -20.24 -2.43
N SER A 24 -6.29 -19.21 -3.03
CA SER A 24 -6.60 -19.16 -4.45
C SER A 24 -6.42 -17.75 -5.00
N LYS A 25 -6.03 -17.67 -6.27
CA LYS A 25 -5.86 -16.40 -7.00
C LYS A 25 -7.16 -15.58 -7.05
N GLU A 26 -8.30 -16.26 -7.05
CA GLU A 26 -9.62 -15.62 -7.02
C GLU A 26 -9.93 -14.99 -5.66
N ALA A 27 -9.51 -15.63 -4.55
CA ALA A 27 -9.64 -15.05 -3.21
C ALA A 27 -8.71 -13.84 -3.02
N GLU A 28 -7.49 -13.91 -3.55
CA GLU A 28 -6.55 -12.79 -3.60
C GLU A 28 -7.16 -11.60 -4.35
N LEU A 29 -7.63 -11.83 -5.59
CA LEU A 29 -8.28 -10.81 -6.42
C LEU A 29 -9.49 -10.19 -5.72
N LYS A 30 -10.33 -11.00 -5.05
CA LYS A 30 -11.47 -10.48 -4.28
C LYS A 30 -11.04 -9.58 -3.13
N ARG A 31 -9.95 -9.93 -2.43
CA ARG A 31 -9.41 -9.12 -1.33
C ARG A 31 -8.77 -7.83 -1.83
N ILE A 32 -8.03 -7.91 -2.94
CA ILE A 32 -7.43 -6.77 -3.64
C ILE A 32 -8.52 -5.79 -4.08
N ASN A 33 -9.55 -6.27 -4.79
CA ASN A 33 -10.66 -5.44 -5.27
C ASN A 33 -11.41 -4.73 -4.14
N ARG A 34 -11.64 -5.43 -3.01
CA ARG A 34 -12.22 -4.82 -1.81
C ARG A 34 -11.35 -3.69 -1.26
N GLU A 35 -10.04 -3.88 -1.22
CA GLU A 35 -9.11 -2.87 -0.74
C GLU A 35 -9.02 -1.69 -1.71
N LEU A 36 -8.97 -1.94 -3.02
CA LEU A 36 -9.00 -0.91 -4.06
C LEU A 36 -10.25 -0.05 -3.97
N ALA A 37 -11.43 -0.65 -3.79
CA ALA A 37 -12.69 0.09 -3.61
C ALA A 37 -12.65 0.99 -2.36
N ASN A 38 -12.11 0.49 -1.24
CA ASN A 38 -11.94 1.27 -0.02
C ASN A 38 -10.98 2.45 -0.23
N ILE A 39 -9.81 2.21 -0.84
CA ILE A 39 -8.84 3.26 -1.16
C ILE A 39 -9.50 4.31 -2.07
N ARG A 40 -10.17 3.89 -3.14
CA ARG A 40 -10.86 4.81 -4.07
C ARG A 40 -11.91 5.66 -3.37
N SER A 41 -12.69 5.08 -2.47
CA SER A 41 -13.67 5.82 -1.66
C SER A 41 -13.00 6.85 -0.75
N LYS A 42 -11.86 6.51 -0.13
CA LYS A 42 -11.10 7.44 0.71
C LYS A 42 -10.48 8.58 -0.09
N PHE A 43 -9.92 8.28 -1.27
CA PHE A 43 -9.31 9.28 -2.15
C PHE A 43 -10.33 10.22 -2.79
N LYS A 44 -11.57 9.78 -2.99
CA LYS A 44 -12.68 10.62 -3.47
C LYS A 44 -13.43 11.38 -2.36
N GLY A 45 -13.14 11.09 -1.09
CA GLY A 45 -13.82 11.75 0.02
C GLY A 45 -13.37 13.20 0.16
N ASP A 46 -14.30 14.08 0.54
CA ASP A 46 -14.06 15.52 0.78
C ASP A 46 -13.12 15.79 1.98
N LYS A 47 -12.89 14.76 2.81
CA LYS A 47 -11.95 14.85 3.93
C LYS A 47 -10.52 14.78 3.40
N MET A 48 -9.74 15.83 3.63
CA MET A 48 -8.29 15.82 3.43
C MET A 48 -7.67 14.58 4.10
N ILE A 49 -7.06 13.73 3.27
CA ILE A 49 -6.32 12.56 3.75
C ILE A 49 -4.99 13.06 4.33
N ASP A 50 -4.74 12.75 5.60
CA ASP A 50 -3.48 13.03 6.25
C ASP A 50 -2.31 12.28 5.57
N GLY A 51 -1.11 12.88 5.57
CA GLY A 51 0.07 12.36 4.90
C GLY A 51 0.45 10.93 5.32
N TYR A 52 0.19 10.55 6.57
CA TYR A 52 0.40 9.18 7.05
C TYR A 52 -0.56 8.17 6.40
N GLN A 53 -1.84 8.51 6.29
CA GLN A 53 -2.84 7.66 5.63
C GLN A 53 -2.57 7.54 4.13
N LYS A 54 -2.15 8.64 3.50
CA LYS A 54 -1.75 8.67 2.09
C LYS A 54 -0.60 7.70 1.83
N LYS A 55 0.46 7.75 2.64
CA LYS A 55 1.58 6.79 2.59
C LYS A 55 1.11 5.34 2.72
N LYS A 56 0.25 5.05 3.70
CA LYS A 56 -0.31 3.70 3.90
C LYS A 56 -1.01 3.17 2.65
N TYR A 57 -1.87 3.98 2.04
CA TYR A 57 -2.65 3.55 0.86
C TYR A 57 -1.80 3.41 -0.38
N VAL A 58 -0.86 4.33 -0.60
CA VAL A 58 0.09 4.24 -1.70
C VAL A 58 0.95 2.97 -1.60
N CYS A 59 1.40 2.60 -0.39
CA CYS A 59 2.16 1.36 -0.19
C CYS A 59 1.33 0.09 -0.51
N LYS A 60 0.03 0.11 -0.22
CA LYS A 60 -0.88 -0.98 -0.60
C LYS A 60 -1.06 -1.07 -2.11
N LEU A 61 -1.22 0.06 -2.79
CA LEU A 61 -1.30 0.11 -4.26
C LEU A 61 0.00 -0.40 -4.88
N LEU A 62 1.14 0.03 -4.38
CA LEU A 62 2.44 -0.47 -4.85
C LEU A 62 2.56 -1.99 -4.69
N PHE A 63 2.12 -2.55 -3.56
CA PHE A 63 2.10 -4.00 -3.35
C PHE A 63 1.23 -4.71 -4.38
N ILE A 64 0.01 -4.21 -4.65
CA ILE A 64 -0.91 -4.77 -5.66
C ILE A 64 -0.30 -4.73 -7.07
N PHE A 65 0.37 -3.63 -7.41
CA PHE A 65 1.06 -3.46 -8.68
C PHE A 65 2.22 -4.46 -8.84
N LEU A 66 3.02 -4.66 -7.79
CA LEU A 66 4.10 -5.64 -7.77
C LEU A 66 3.62 -7.09 -7.86
N LEU A 67 2.39 -7.37 -7.41
CA LEU A 67 1.74 -8.67 -7.66
C LEU A 67 1.30 -8.88 -9.12
N GLY A 68 1.48 -7.88 -9.98
CA GLY A 68 1.11 -7.93 -11.40
C GLY A 68 -0.38 -7.70 -11.66
N ASN A 69 -1.08 -7.03 -10.73
CA ASN A 69 -2.46 -6.60 -10.96
C ASN A 69 -2.47 -5.19 -11.54
N ASP A 70 -3.21 -4.99 -12.61
CA ASP A 70 -3.39 -3.66 -13.19
C ASP A 70 -4.17 -2.77 -12.23
N ILE A 71 -3.64 -1.56 -12.01
CA ILE A 71 -4.27 -0.53 -11.19
C ILE A 71 -4.53 0.67 -12.10
N ASP A 72 -5.78 1.13 -12.19
CA ASP A 72 -6.14 2.27 -13.04
C ASP A 72 -6.05 3.64 -12.33
N PHE A 73 -5.63 3.67 -11.06
CA PHE A 73 -5.63 4.89 -10.23
C PHE A 73 -4.52 4.89 -9.17
N GLY A 74 -4.13 6.10 -8.73
CA GLY A 74 -3.11 6.27 -7.70
C GLY A 74 -1.66 6.19 -8.17
N HIS A 75 -1.41 6.00 -9.48
CA HIS A 75 -0.08 6.03 -10.10
C HIS A 75 0.68 7.32 -9.82
N MET A 76 0.03 8.47 -10.01
CA MET A 76 0.63 9.78 -9.74
C MET A 76 1.05 9.94 -8.27
N GLU A 77 0.31 9.31 -7.36
CA GLU A 77 0.61 9.37 -5.93
C GLU A 77 1.69 8.38 -5.53
N ALA A 78 1.76 7.23 -6.21
CA ALA A 78 2.86 6.28 -6.10
C ALA A 78 4.19 6.86 -6.60
N THR A 79 4.21 7.51 -7.77
CA THR A 79 5.41 8.17 -8.30
C THR A 79 5.83 9.36 -7.46
N ASN A 80 4.89 10.16 -6.95
CA ASN A 80 5.20 11.24 -6.01
C ASN A 80 5.80 10.71 -4.70
N LEU A 81 5.32 9.57 -4.20
CA LEU A 81 5.88 8.93 -3.00
C LEU A 81 7.26 8.30 -3.26
N LEU A 82 7.48 7.69 -4.42
CA LEU A 82 8.78 7.16 -4.83
C LEU A 82 9.82 8.28 -5.04
N SER A 83 9.35 9.47 -5.42
CA SER A 83 10.18 10.67 -5.59
C SER A 83 10.43 11.41 -4.27
N SER A 84 9.69 11.08 -3.20
CA SER A 84 9.90 11.65 -1.88
C SER A 84 11.17 11.05 -1.25
N ASN A 85 12.08 11.91 -0.80
CA ASN A 85 13.39 11.54 -0.25
C ASN A 85 13.34 10.94 1.17
N LYS A 86 12.17 10.52 1.68
CA LYS A 86 12.04 9.98 3.04
C LYS A 86 12.44 8.51 3.05
N TYR A 87 13.61 8.24 3.62
CA TYR A 87 14.26 6.93 3.79
C TYR A 87 13.34 5.75 4.22
N THR A 88 12.25 6.02 4.94
CA THR A 88 11.22 5.02 5.29
C THR A 88 10.49 4.41 4.08
N GLU A 89 10.48 5.08 2.93
CA GLU A 89 9.80 4.63 1.71
C GLU A 89 10.61 3.55 0.96
N LYS A 90 11.95 3.65 0.93
CA LYS A 90 12.83 2.61 0.36
C LYS A 90 12.79 1.31 1.15
N GLN A 91 12.65 1.40 2.48
CA GLN A 91 12.58 0.23 3.35
C GLN A 91 11.28 -0.56 3.16
N ILE A 92 10.19 0.09 2.75
CA ILE A 92 8.91 -0.58 2.43
C ILE A 92 9.06 -1.45 1.19
N VAL A 93 9.76 -0.96 0.16
CA VAL A 93 10.09 -1.76 -1.03
C VAL A 93 10.94 -2.96 -0.63
N SER A 94 12.04 -2.76 0.11
CA SER A 94 12.85 -3.89 0.60
C SER A 94 12.06 -4.89 1.46
N PHE A 95 11.12 -4.46 2.30
CA PHE A 95 10.29 -5.34 3.12
C PHE A 95 9.22 -6.12 2.32
N ILE A 96 8.81 -5.59 1.16
CA ILE A 96 7.89 -6.28 0.26
C ILE A 96 8.62 -7.36 -0.56
N PHE A 97 9.92 -7.16 -0.83
CA PHE A 97 10.76 -8.06 -1.63
C PHE A 97 11.58 -9.08 -0.82
N LEU A 98 11.55 -9.03 0.52
CA LEU A 98 12.27 -9.94 1.44
C LEU A 98 11.27 -10.76 2.27
#